data_AF-A0A9N9AIG7-F1
#
_entry.id   AF-A0A9N9AIG7-F1
#
_cell.length_a   1.000
_cell.length_b   1.000
_cell.length_c   1.000
_cell.angle_alpha   90.00
_cell.angle_beta   90.00
_cell.angle_gamma   90.00
#
_symmetry.space_group_name_H-M   'P 1'
#
loop_
_entity.id
_entity.type
_entity.pdbx_description
1 polymer ?
#
loop_
_entity_poly.entity_id
_entity_poly.type
_entity_poly.pdbx_seq_one_letter_code
_entity_poly.pdbx_strand_id
1 'polypeptide(L)'
;MNGPYENLVDLAQHPVQPIIVSVDEQGAMHTWTTRHKEDWVNWDPAFTEIHDNIVYEEREDEFDIVNEEVQSVQYNKSQKFEDEDEEIDVVTIDRTTRSDSSDYEDEFINLYDSE
;
A
#
# COMPACT_ATOMS: atom_id res chain seq x y z
N MET A 1 -2.59 -1.75 22.71
CA MET A 1 -2.69 -0.54 23.54
C MET A 1 -3.96 -0.64 24.35
N ASN A 2 -3.90 -0.39 25.66
CA ASN A 2 -5.12 -0.25 26.46
C ASN A 2 -5.61 1.20 26.34
N GLY A 3 -6.92 1.38 26.31
CA GLY A 3 -7.54 2.69 26.21
C GLY A 3 -7.46 3.54 27.46
N PRO A 4 -7.96 4.78 27.36
CA PRO A 4 -8.24 5.57 28.55
C PRO A 4 -9.13 4.76 29.51
N TYR A 5 -8.83 4.87 30.80
CA TYR A 5 -9.63 4.25 31.88
C TYR A 5 -10.88 5.07 32.22
N GLU A 6 -11.10 6.17 31.51
CA GLU A 6 -12.21 7.08 31.70
C GLU A 6 -13.49 6.52 31.07
N ASN A 7 -14.65 6.95 31.56
CA ASN A 7 -15.93 6.46 31.06
C ASN A 7 -16.16 6.94 29.62
N LEU A 8 -16.53 6.00 28.76
CA LEU A 8 -16.88 6.27 27.36
C LEU A 8 -18.28 6.91 27.30
N VAL A 9 -18.38 8.06 26.64
CA VAL A 9 -19.67 8.73 26.36
C VAL A 9 -20.21 8.35 24.98
N ASP A 10 -19.38 8.48 23.95
CA ASP A 10 -19.76 8.16 22.57
C ASP A 10 -18.54 7.72 21.73
N LEU A 11 -18.78 7.03 20.61
CA LEU A 11 -17.77 6.50 19.71
C LEU A 11 -18.27 6.47 18.27
N ALA A 12 -17.41 6.89 17.34
CA ALA A 12 -17.65 6.82 15.90
C ALA A 12 -16.49 6.11 15.19
N GLN A 13 -16.82 5.42 14.10
CA GLN A 13 -15.85 4.73 13.24
C GLN A 13 -15.84 5.36 11.85
N HIS A 14 -14.65 5.49 11.25
CA HIS A 14 -14.53 5.91 9.86
C HIS A 14 -15.02 4.78 8.91
N PRO A 15 -15.89 5.08 7.93
CA PRO A 15 -16.59 4.05 7.14
C PRO A 15 -15.68 3.23 6.21
N VAL A 16 -14.46 3.71 5.94
CA VAL A 16 -13.52 3.05 5.01
C VAL A 16 -12.08 2.95 5.52
N GLN A 17 -11.77 3.57 6.67
CA GLN A 17 -10.41 3.55 7.24
C GLN A 17 -10.46 2.92 8.62
N PRO A 18 -9.41 2.21 9.06
CA PRO A 18 -9.34 1.60 10.39
C PRO A 18 -9.05 2.67 11.46
N ILE A 19 -9.98 3.62 11.60
CA ILE A 19 -9.92 4.76 12.52
C ILE A 19 -11.18 4.76 13.37
N ILE A 20 -11.00 4.88 14.68
CA ILE A 20 -12.08 5.03 15.66
C ILE A 20 -11.82 6.29 16.47
N VAL A 21 -12.86 7.06 16.74
CA VAL A 21 -12.81 8.24 17.60
C VAL A 21 -13.79 8.05 18.74
N SER A 22 -13.35 8.28 19.97
CA SER A 22 -14.18 8.21 21.18
C SER A 22 -14.12 9.49 21.98
N VAL A 23 -15.16 9.80 22.74
CA VAL A 23 -15.22 10.96 23.66
C VAL A 23 -15.54 10.52 25.09
N ASP A 24 -14.92 11.15 26.08
CA ASP A 24 -15.15 10.92 27.51
C ASP A 24 -16.10 11.95 28.15
N GLU A 25 -16.42 11.77 29.44
CA GLU A 25 -17.31 12.64 30.21
C GLU A 25 -16.77 14.07 30.40
N GLN A 26 -15.46 14.27 30.26
CA GLN A 26 -14.77 15.55 30.36
C GLN A 26 -14.67 16.26 29.01
N GLY A 27 -15.14 15.61 27.94
CA GLY A 27 -15.12 16.13 26.57
C GLY A 27 -13.78 15.95 25.86
N ALA A 28 -12.86 15.11 26.37
CA ALA A 28 -11.64 14.77 25.65
C ALA A 28 -11.93 13.76 24.54
N MET A 29 -11.30 13.96 23.38
CA MET A 29 -11.43 13.07 22.23
C MET A 29 -10.19 12.21 22.07
N HIS A 30 -10.38 10.91 21.90
CA HIS A 30 -9.32 9.93 21.68
C HIS A 30 -9.45 9.32 20.29
N THR A 31 -8.37 9.34 19.52
CA THR A 31 -8.30 8.72 18.19
C THR A 31 -7.49 7.45 18.26
N TRP A 32 -8.06 6.38 17.71
CA TRP A 32 -7.48 5.06 17.62
C TRP A 32 -7.27 4.74 16.15
N THR A 33 -6.03 4.50 15.76
CA THR A 33 -5.65 4.17 14.39
C THR A 33 -4.57 3.10 14.41
N THR A 34 -4.38 2.42 13.29
CA THR A 34 -3.17 1.61 13.10
C THR A 34 -1.93 2.50 13.15
N ARG A 35 -0.87 2.02 13.81
CA ARG A 35 0.41 2.73 13.82
C ARG A 35 1.07 2.49 12.46
N HIS A 36 1.44 3.57 11.77
CA HIS A 36 2.26 3.45 10.58
C HIS A 36 3.58 2.76 10.95
N LYS A 37 3.89 1.63 10.33
CA LYS A 37 5.21 0.99 10.40
C LYS A 37 6.08 1.68 9.36
N GLU A 38 7.22 2.20 9.77
CA GLU A 38 8.18 2.76 8.82
C GLU A 38 8.81 1.60 8.05
N ASP A 39 8.36 1.42 6.81
CA ASP A 39 8.89 0.41 5.91
C ASP A 39 9.97 1.07 5.03
N TRP A 40 11.24 0.72 5.29
CA TRP A 40 12.40 1.32 4.62
C TRP A 40 12.38 1.13 3.09
N VAL A 41 11.63 0.14 2.61
CA VAL A 41 11.41 -0.17 1.19
C VAL A 41 10.64 0.93 0.46
N ASN A 42 9.83 1.74 1.16
CA ASN A 42 9.13 2.87 0.54
C ASN A 42 10.07 3.99 0.10
N TRP A 43 11.32 4.01 0.58
CA TRP A 43 12.31 5.01 0.17
C TRP A 43 13.19 4.55 -0.98
N ASP A 44 13.50 3.25 -1.05
CA ASP A 44 14.28 2.68 -2.14
C ASP A 44 13.86 1.21 -2.36
N PRO A 45 13.29 0.88 -3.54
CA PRO A 45 12.81 -0.45 -3.87
C PRO A 45 13.88 -1.54 -3.84
N ALA A 46 15.17 -1.19 -3.90
CA ALA A 46 16.27 -2.14 -3.81
C ALA A 46 16.54 -2.59 -2.36
N PHE A 47 15.96 -1.93 -1.36
CA PHE A 47 16.10 -2.34 0.03
C PHE A 47 15.19 -3.50 0.38
N THR A 48 15.74 -4.41 1.19
CA THR A 48 14.99 -5.47 1.85
C THR A 48 15.20 -5.35 3.36
N GLU A 49 14.12 -5.34 4.12
CA GLU A 49 14.20 -5.31 5.58
C GLU A 49 14.65 -6.68 6.10
N ILE A 50 15.79 -6.71 6.80
CA ILE A 50 16.32 -7.91 7.48
C ILE A 50 15.99 -7.84 8.98
N HIS A 51 15.21 -8.79 9.47
CA HIS A 51 14.86 -8.89 10.89
C HIS A 51 15.97 -9.56 11.72
N ASP A 52 16.71 -10.48 11.11
CA ASP A 52 17.82 -11.22 11.70
C ASP A 52 19.05 -11.14 10.78
N ASN A 53 20.24 -11.42 11.34
CA ASN A 53 21.47 -11.47 10.57
C ASN A 53 21.42 -12.60 9.54
N ILE A 54 21.63 -12.26 8.27
CA ILE A 54 21.79 -13.22 7.19
C ILE A 54 23.27 -13.31 6.79
N VAL A 55 23.68 -14.49 6.34
CA VAL A 55 24.99 -14.66 5.71
C VAL A 55 24.82 -14.29 4.24
N TYR A 56 25.61 -13.32 3.79
CA TYR A 56 25.66 -12.95 2.37
C TYR A 56 26.39 -14.05 1.59
N GLU A 57 25.74 -14.58 0.55
CA GLU A 57 26.33 -15.51 -0.41
C GLU A 57 26.80 -14.70 -1.62
N GLU A 58 28.08 -14.34 -1.61
CA GLU A 58 28.70 -13.57 -2.70
C GLU A 58 28.58 -14.35 -4.01
N ARG A 59 28.19 -13.66 -5.08
CA ARG A 59 28.24 -14.26 -6.40
C ARG A 59 29.68 -14.26 -6.89
N GLU A 60 30.11 -15.35 -7.53
CA GLU A 60 31.47 -15.49 -8.07
C GLU A 60 31.84 -14.34 -9.03
N ASP A 61 30.86 -13.83 -9.78
CA ASP A 61 31.03 -12.76 -10.77
C ASP A 61 30.89 -11.33 -10.20
N GLU A 62 30.75 -11.16 -8.88
CA GLU A 62 30.50 -9.85 -8.24
C GLU A 62 31.64 -8.83 -8.46
N PHE A 63 32.88 -9.31 -8.58
CA PHE A 63 34.07 -8.48 -8.74
C PHE A 63 34.71 -8.58 -10.13
N ASP A 64 34.05 -9.25 -11.07
CA ASP A 64 34.57 -9.39 -12.42
C ASP A 64 34.56 -8.04 -13.16
N ILE A 65 35.65 -7.74 -13.86
CA ILE A 65 35.71 -6.56 -14.73
C ILE A 65 35.02 -6.94 -16.04
N VAL A 66 33.73 -6.63 -16.12
CA VAL A 66 32.94 -6.83 -17.33
C VAL A 66 33.09 -5.59 -18.22
N ASN A 67 33.44 -5.77 -19.50
CA ASN A 67 33.47 -4.65 -20.44
C ASN A 67 32.05 -4.05 -20.55
N GLU A 68 31.93 -2.73 -20.61
CA GLU A 68 30.64 -1.99 -20.54
C GLU A 68 29.62 -2.48 -21.60
N GLU A 69 30.13 -2.89 -22.76
CA GLU A 69 29.37 -3.52 -23.84
C GLU A 69 28.77 -4.88 -23.48
N VAL A 70 29.44 -5.72 -22.69
CA VAL A 70 28.94 -7.05 -22.26
C VAL A 70 27.94 -6.90 -21.09
N GLN A 71 28.13 -5.92 -20.20
CA GLN A 71 27.18 -5.61 -19.13
C GLN A 71 25.81 -5.20 -19.69
N SER A 72 25.80 -4.33 -20.70
CA SER A 72 24.56 -3.87 -21.33
C SER A 72 23.75 -5.02 -21.95
N VAL A 73 24.42 -5.98 -22.60
CA VAL A 73 23.76 -7.13 -23.24
C VAL A 73 23.20 -8.11 -22.21
N GLN A 74 23.93 -8.35 -21.11
CA GLN A 74 23.48 -9.25 -20.03
C GLN A 74 22.28 -8.63 -19.28
N TYR A 75 22.37 -7.34 -18.93
CA TYR A 75 21.32 -6.59 -18.22
C TYR A 75 20.02 -6.52 -19.02
N ASN A 76 20.10 -6.18 -20.31
CA ASN A 76 18.94 -6.11 -21.22
C ASN A 76 18.30 -7.49 -21.45
N LYS A 77 19.03 -8.58 -21.25
CA LYS A 77 18.51 -9.95 -21.41
C LYS A 77 17.79 -10.45 -20.15
N SER A 78 18.20 -9.98 -18.97
CA SER A 78 17.55 -10.27 -17.69
C SER A 78 16.36 -9.36 -17.36
N GLN A 79 16.30 -8.17 -17.97
CA GLN A 79 15.24 -7.17 -17.77
C GLN A 79 14.31 -7.04 -18.99
N LYS A 80 14.22 -8.05 -19.87
CA LYS A 80 13.04 -8.15 -20.73
C LYS A 80 11.85 -8.46 -19.82
N PHE A 81 11.27 -7.40 -19.26
CA PHE A 81 9.97 -7.48 -18.63
C PHE A 81 9.00 -7.92 -19.73
N GLU A 82 8.26 -9.00 -19.47
CA GLU A 82 7.30 -9.55 -20.43
C GLU A 82 6.18 -8.53 -20.76
N ASP A 83 6.11 -7.44 -19.98
CA ASP A 83 5.06 -6.42 -19.98
C ASP A 83 5.51 -5.04 -20.53
N GLU A 84 6.68 -4.91 -21.17
CA GLU A 84 7.10 -3.61 -21.76
C GLU A 84 6.09 -3.05 -22.80
N ASP A 85 5.30 -3.94 -23.42
CA ASP A 85 4.27 -3.60 -24.41
C ASP A 85 2.84 -3.59 -23.81
N GLU A 86 2.67 -3.61 -22.49
CA GLU A 86 1.35 -3.60 -21.84
C GLU A 86 0.65 -2.23 -22.03
N GLU A 87 -0.62 -2.25 -22.42
CA GLU A 87 -1.43 -1.04 -22.58
C GLU A 87 -1.88 -0.51 -21.21
N ILE A 88 -1.39 0.67 -20.83
CA ILE A 88 -1.72 1.32 -19.56
C ILE A 88 -2.85 2.34 -19.75
N ASP A 89 -4.00 2.10 -19.11
CA ASP A 89 -5.10 3.08 -19.05
C ASP A 89 -4.85 4.11 -17.93
N VAL A 90 -4.79 5.39 -18.31
CA VAL A 90 -4.60 6.53 -17.38
C VAL A 90 -5.85 7.39 -17.22
N VAL A 91 -6.96 7.01 -17.85
CA VAL A 91 -8.20 7.82 -17.92
C VAL A 91 -9.31 7.23 -17.07
N THR A 92 -9.47 5.90 -17.07
CA THR A 92 -10.53 5.26 -16.30
C THR A 92 -10.30 5.42 -14.80
N ILE A 93 -11.36 5.76 -14.07
CA ILE A 93 -11.33 5.92 -12.61
C ILE A 93 -11.81 4.60 -11.98
N ASP A 94 -10.95 3.98 -11.18
CA ASP A 94 -11.31 2.81 -10.40
C ASP A 94 -12.35 3.14 -9.33
N ARG A 95 -13.36 2.27 -9.23
CA ARG A 95 -14.37 2.38 -8.17
C ARG A 95 -13.77 1.86 -6.88
N THR A 96 -13.75 2.71 -5.85
CA THR A 96 -13.28 2.32 -4.54
C THR A 96 -14.20 1.25 -3.96
N THR A 97 -13.66 0.06 -3.64
CA THR A 97 -14.37 -0.98 -2.90
C THR A 97 -14.67 -0.42 -1.51
N ARG A 98 -15.92 0.00 -1.26
CA ARG A 98 -16.37 0.37 0.10
C ARG A 98 -16.35 -0.91 0.94
N SER A 99 -15.49 -0.96 1.95
CA SER A 99 -15.39 -2.08 2.89
C SER A 99 -16.64 -2.29 3.76
N ASP A 100 -17.64 -1.43 3.63
CA ASP A 100 -18.88 -1.41 4.42
C ASP A 100 -20.13 -1.59 3.54
N SER A 101 -20.04 -2.45 2.51
CA SER A 101 -21.23 -2.91 1.78
C SER A 101 -21.99 -3.91 2.65
N SER A 102 -22.68 -3.40 3.68
CA SER A 102 -23.94 -4.03 4.04
C SER A 102 -24.89 -3.82 2.86
N ASP A 103 -25.30 -4.94 2.25
CA ASP A 103 -26.23 -5.09 1.14
C ASP A 103 -27.06 -3.84 0.79
N TYR A 104 -26.61 -3.09 -0.23
CA TYR A 104 -27.51 -2.28 -1.05
C TYR A 104 -27.11 -2.52 -2.50
N GLU A 105 -28.06 -3.09 -3.25
CA GLU A 105 -27.93 -3.39 -4.66
C GLU A 105 -27.48 -2.15 -5.44
N ASP A 106 -26.43 -2.31 -6.24
CA ASP A 106 -25.90 -1.33 -7.18
C ASP A 106 -26.91 -1.13 -8.34
N GLU A 107 -27.99 -0.38 -8.10
CA GLU A 107 -28.76 0.20 -9.20
C GLU A 107 -27.95 1.34 -9.83
N PHE A 108 -27.19 0.99 -10.87
CA PHE A 108 -26.61 1.93 -11.81
C PHE A 108 -27.70 2.83 -12.39
N ILE A 109 -27.82 4.05 -11.88
CA ILE A 109 -28.54 5.11 -12.60
C ILE A 109 -27.60 5.59 -13.71
N ASN A 110 -27.73 5.01 -14.91
CA ASN A 110 -27.21 5.61 -16.14
C ASN A 110 -28.01 6.88 -16.44
N LEU A 111 -27.65 7.98 -15.79
CA LEU A 111 -28.25 9.30 -16.04
C LEU A 111 -27.58 9.99 -17.24
N TYR A 112 -27.40 9.28 -18.35
CA TYR A 112 -27.15 9.87 -19.67
C TYR A 112 -27.64 8.87 -20.72
N ASP A 113 -28.95 8.76 -20.83
CA ASP A 113 -29.57 8.63 -22.14
C ASP A 113 -30.86 9.46 -22.13
N SER A 114 -30.73 10.69 -22.59
CA SER A 114 -31.84 11.57 -22.95
C SER A 114 -31.39 12.33 -24.19
N GLU A 115 -31.86 11.80 -25.31
CA GLU A 115 -31.96 12.35 -26.68
C GLU A 115 -31.11 13.57 -27.07
#